data_AF-A0A971IBY7-F1
#
_entry.id   AF-A0A971IBY7-F1
#
_cell.length_a   1.000
_cell.length_b   1.000
_cell.length_c   1.000
_cell.angle_alpha   90.00
_cell.angle_beta   90.00
_cell.angle_gamma   90.00
#
_symmetry.space_group_name_H-M   'P 1'
#
loop_
_entity.id
_entity.type
_entity.pdbx_description
1 polymer ?
#
loop_
_entity_poly.entity_id
_entity_poly.type
_entity_poly.pdbx_seq_one_letter_code
_entity_poly.pdbx_strand_id
1 'polypeptide(L)'
;MNPRIVFARSAQKHSYTLADVTHAFVNATRTEVYEQGGDVIYKFTGLHHGDPLVPSIEVIMKRTPDDALVVFHVNAEQGGFWDRPVEEQLDDTNE
;
A
#
# COMPACT_ATOMS: atom_id res chain seq x y z
N MET A 1 0.05 -1.51 -21.36
CA MET A 1 -1.11 -0.86 -20.70
C MET A 1 -0.59 -0.31 -19.39
N ASN A 2 -0.92 0.93 -19.05
CA ASN A 2 -0.56 1.45 -17.72
C ASN A 2 -1.62 0.95 -16.75
N PRO A 3 -1.24 0.27 -15.65
CA PRO A 3 -2.21 -0.19 -14.66
C PRO A 3 -2.97 1.01 -14.10
N ARG A 4 -4.29 0.89 -13.98
CA ARG A 4 -5.13 1.91 -13.35
C ARG A 4 -4.96 1.77 -11.83
N ILE A 5 -4.43 2.81 -11.19
CA ILE A 5 -4.26 2.84 -9.73
C ILE A 5 -5.43 3.58 -9.09
N VAL A 6 -6.08 2.96 -8.10
CA VAL A 6 -7.27 3.47 -7.41
C VAL A 6 -7.02 3.47 -5.91
N PHE A 7 -7.33 4.58 -5.23
CA PHE A 7 -7.27 4.64 -3.77
C PHE A 7 -8.62 4.27 -3.19
N ALA A 8 -8.65 3.28 -2.30
CA ALA A 8 -9.80 3.03 -1.45
C ALA A 8 -10.02 4.22 -0.51
N ARG A 9 -11.24 4.35 0.02
CA ARG A 9 -11.62 5.48 0.89
C ARG A 9 -10.76 5.56 2.15
N SER A 10 -10.38 4.42 2.72
CA SER A 10 -9.45 4.29 3.85
C SER A 10 -8.08 4.92 3.57
N ALA A 11 -7.52 4.67 2.39
CA ALA A 11 -6.21 5.15 1.98
C ALA A 11 -6.16 6.67 1.76
N GLN A 12 -7.31 7.31 1.49
CA GLN A 12 -7.38 8.76 1.31
C GLN A 12 -7.20 9.56 2.60
N LYS A 13 -7.29 8.92 3.78
CA LYS A 13 -7.26 9.60 5.09
C LYS A 13 -5.92 10.31 5.38
N HIS A 14 -4.83 9.95 4.70
CA HIS A 14 -3.48 10.38 5.06
C HIS A 14 -2.77 11.29 4.03
N SER A 15 -3.50 11.85 3.06
CA SER A 15 -2.99 12.81 2.04
C SER A 15 -1.83 12.31 1.15
N TYR A 16 -1.52 11.01 1.16
CA TYR A 16 -0.54 10.44 0.24
C TYR A 16 -1.07 10.35 -1.19
N THR A 17 -0.19 10.61 -2.14
CA THR A 17 -0.52 10.66 -3.57
C THR A 17 -0.15 9.36 -4.27
N LEU A 18 -0.64 9.23 -5.51
CA LEU A 18 -0.22 8.15 -6.40
C LEU A 18 1.30 8.14 -6.63
N ALA A 19 1.92 9.31 -6.72
CA ALA A 19 3.36 9.42 -6.90
C ALA A 19 4.09 8.80 -5.70
N ASP A 20 3.63 9.08 -4.47
CA ASP A 20 4.25 8.59 -3.24
C ASP A 20 4.24 7.06 -3.20
N VAL A 21 3.07 6.46 -3.45
CA VAL A 21 2.91 5.00 -3.50
C VAL A 21 3.77 4.38 -4.59
N THR A 22 3.81 4.99 -5.79
CA THR A 22 4.61 4.47 -6.91
C THR A 22 6.10 4.56 -6.61
N HIS A 23 6.55 5.65 -6.00
CA HIS A 23 7.94 5.83 -5.62
C HIS A 23 8.36 4.83 -4.53
N ALA A 24 7.51 4.64 -3.51
CA ALA A 24 7.74 3.65 -2.47
C ALA A 24 7.76 2.23 -3.02
N PHE A 25 6.90 1.90 -3.99
CA PHE A 25 6.89 0.59 -4.62
C PHE A 25 8.18 0.30 -5.39
N VAL A 26 8.68 1.28 -6.15
CA VAL A 26 9.95 1.16 -6.89
C VAL A 26 11.16 1.10 -5.96
N ASN A 27 11.09 1.79 -4.82
CA ASN A 27 12.14 1.86 -3.80
C ASN A 27 11.73 1.12 -2.53
N ALA A 28 11.14 -0.07 -2.69
CA ALA A 28 10.69 -0.87 -1.57
C ALA A 28 11.88 -1.38 -0.75
N THR A 29 11.82 -1.21 0.57
CA THR A 29 12.82 -1.71 1.52
C THR A 29 12.44 -3.09 2.05
N ARG A 30 11.14 -3.37 2.15
CA ARG A 30 10.60 -4.69 2.49
C ARG A 30 9.28 -4.92 1.74
N THR A 31 9.08 -6.14 1.24
CA THR A 31 7.86 -6.53 0.52
C THR A 31 7.48 -7.96 0.85
N GLU A 32 6.20 -8.18 1.11
CA GLU A 32 5.57 -9.50 1.17
C GLU A 32 4.39 -9.53 0.18
N VAL A 33 4.21 -10.68 -0.46
CA VAL A 33 3.18 -10.89 -1.48
C VAL A 33 2.31 -12.06 -1.05
N TYR A 34 0.99 -11.87 -1.11
CA TYR A 34 0.00 -12.86 -0.73
C TYR A 34 -0.98 -13.09 -1.88
N GLU A 35 -1.46 -14.32 -2.00
CA GLU A 35 -2.55 -14.66 -2.91
C GLU A 35 -3.82 -14.94 -2.11
N GLN A 36 -4.91 -14.23 -2.40
CA GLN A 36 -6.18 -14.41 -1.71
C GLN A 36 -7.33 -14.31 -2.71
N GLY A 37 -8.12 -15.37 -2.86
CA GLY A 37 -9.32 -15.34 -3.70
C GLY A 37 -9.08 -15.07 -5.19
N GLY A 38 -7.86 -15.32 -5.71
CA GLY A 38 -7.47 -15.01 -7.09
C GLY A 38 -6.88 -13.60 -7.28
N ASP A 39 -6.77 -12.84 -6.20
CA ASP A 39 -6.11 -11.55 -6.17
C ASP A 39 -4.70 -11.65 -5.61
N VAL A 40 -3.83 -10.73 -6.03
CA VAL A 40 -2.46 -10.61 -5.52
C VAL A 40 -2.37 -9.37 -4.62
N ILE A 41 -2.06 -9.58 -3.35
CA ILE A 41 -1.92 -8.51 -2.36
C ILE A 41 -0.43 -8.26 -2.13
N TYR A 42 -0.04 -6.99 -2.16
CA TYR A 42 1.29 -6.51 -1.85
C TYR A 42 1.24 -5.74 -0.53
N LYS A 43 2.03 -6.19 0.44
CA LYS A 43 2.31 -5.47 1.68
C LYS A 43 3.76 -5.03 1.65
N PHE A 44 4.02 -3.74 1.74
CA PHE A 44 5.39 -3.24 1.63
C PHE A 44 5.64 -1.97 2.43
N THR A 45 6.91 -1.73 2.74
CA THR A 45 7.44 -0.43 3.13
C THR A 45 8.41 0.02 2.07
N GLY A 46 8.42 1.31 1.79
CA GLY A 46 9.29 1.89 0.78
C GLY A 46 9.59 3.35 1.05
N LEU A 47 10.63 3.86 0.40
CA LEU A 47 11.05 5.24 0.59
C LEU A 47 9.95 6.22 0.19
N HIS A 48 9.90 7.36 0.87
CA HIS A 48 9.02 8.47 0.54
C HIS A 48 9.84 9.63 -0.04
N HIS A 49 9.28 10.35 -1.02
CA HIS A 49 9.99 11.42 -1.72
C HIS A 49 9.39 12.82 -1.50
N GLY A 50 8.22 12.92 -0.86
CA GLY A 50 7.50 14.19 -0.71
C GLY A 50 7.82 14.99 0.55
N ASP A 51 8.23 14.32 1.62
CA ASP A 51 8.45 14.94 2.95
C ASP A 51 9.71 14.37 3.62
N PRO A 52 10.74 15.20 3.88
CA PRO A 52 11.96 14.78 4.58
C PRO A 52 11.73 14.24 6.01
N LEU A 53 10.61 14.59 6.64
CA LEU A 53 10.24 14.12 7.99
C LEU A 53 9.60 12.73 7.98
N VAL A 54 9.15 12.25 6.81
CA VAL A 54 8.62 10.92 6.60
C VAL A 54 9.59 10.16 5.68
N PRO A 55 10.55 9.40 6.23
CA PRO A 55 11.57 8.74 5.41
C PRO A 55 11.02 7.58 4.57
N SER A 56 9.95 6.96 5.04
CA SER A 56 9.33 5.79 4.42
C SER A 56 7.83 5.75 4.72
N ILE A 57 7.10 5.11 3.80
CA ILE A 57 5.68 4.80 3.95
C ILE A 57 5.44 3.30 3.94
N GLU A 58 4.41 2.87 4.65
CA GLU A 58 3.84 1.54 4.62
C GLU A 58 2.61 1.52 3.71
N VAL A 59 2.46 0.45 2.93
CA VAL A 59 1.41 0.33 1.92
C VAL A 59 0.86 -1.08 1.89
N ILE A 60 -0.47 -1.20 1.79
CA ILE A 60 -1.15 -2.42 1.37
C ILE A 60 -1.92 -2.10 0.10
N MET A 61 -1.60 -2.81 -0.97
CA MET A 61 -2.30 -2.70 -2.25
C MET A 61 -2.62 -4.06 -2.84
N LYS A 62 -3.56 -4.10 -3.76
CA LYS A 62 -4.05 -5.31 -4.40
C LYS A 62 -4.05 -5.14 -5.90
N ARG A 63 -3.59 -6.16 -6.61
CA ARG A 63 -3.78 -6.31 -8.05
C ARG A 63 -5.00 -7.20 -8.30
N THR A 64 -6.00 -6.64 -8.96
CA THR A 64 -7.23 -7.34 -9.37
C THR A 64 -7.01 -8.11 -10.67
N PRO A 65 -7.91 -9.05 -11.04
CA PRO A 65 -7.76 -9.85 -12.27
C PRO A 65 -7.81 -9.04 -13.57
N ASP A 66 -8.39 -7.84 -13.55
CA ASP A 66 -8.43 -6.87 -14.65
C ASP A 66 -7.22 -5.92 -14.66
N ASP A 67 -6.17 -6.23 -13.89
CA ASP A 67 -4.91 -5.50 -13.83
C ASP A 67 -5.01 -4.08 -13.22
N ALA A 68 -6.04 -3.82 -12.42
CA ALA A 68 -6.12 -2.61 -11.61
C ALA A 68 -5.35 -2.79 -10.29
N LEU A 69 -4.70 -1.73 -9.84
CA LEU A 69 -4.04 -1.67 -8.53
C LEU A 69 -4.91 -0.86 -7.58
N VAL A 70 -5.38 -1.48 -6.50
CA VAL A 70 -6.20 -0.83 -5.48
C VAL A 70 -5.37 -0.66 -4.22
N VAL A 71 -5.12 0.59 -3.81
CA VAL A 71 -4.41 0.93 -2.57
C VAL A 71 -5.42 0.99 -1.43
N PHE A 72 -5.27 0.11 -0.44
CA PHE A 72 -6.16 0.03 0.72
C PHE A 72 -5.61 0.75 1.95
N HIS A 73 -4.29 0.70 2.11
CA HIS A 73 -3.58 1.31 3.21
C HIS A 73 -2.39 2.07 2.68
N VAL A 74 -2.19 3.29 3.19
CA VAL A 74 -0.96 4.05 3.03
C VAL A 74 -0.78 4.95 4.25
N ASN A 75 0.38 4.84 4.90
CA ASN A 75 0.73 5.69 6.03
C ASN A 75 2.25 5.88 6.13
N ALA A 76 2.73 6.79 6.99
CA ALA A 76 4.12 6.79 7.42
C ALA A 76 4.45 5.45 8.09
N GLU A 77 5.67 4.93 7.91
CA GLU A 77 6.06 3.64 8.49
C GLU A 77 5.95 3.65 10.03
N GLN A 78 5.24 2.67 10.58
CA GLN A 78 5.02 2.49 12.02
C GLN A 78 5.53 1.13 12.51
N GLY A 79 5.97 1.10 13.78
CA GLY A 79 6.59 -0.09 14.38
C GLY A 79 5.71 -1.34 14.45
N GLY A 80 4.38 -1.25 14.27
CA GLY A 80 3.47 -2.39 14.33
C GLY A 80 2.98 -2.89 12.97
N PHE A 81 3.37 -2.26 11.86
CA PHE A 81 2.82 -2.60 10.53
C PHE A 81 3.15 -4.03 10.11
N TRP A 82 4.39 -4.45 10.32
CA TRP A 82 4.86 -5.79 9.93
C TRP A 82 4.48 -6.89 10.90
N ASP A 83 4.11 -6.54 12.14
CA ASP A 83 3.75 -7.52 13.17
C ASP A 83 2.30 -8.01 13.03
N ARG A 84 1.47 -7.26 12.29
CA ARG A 84 0.07 -7.61 12.05
C ARG A 84 -0.07 -8.43 10.75
N PRO A 85 -0.93 -9.45 10.72
CA PRO A 85 -1.26 -10.16 9.48
C PRO A 85 -2.03 -9.24 8.51
N VAL A 86 -1.89 -9.51 7.21
CA VAL A 86 -2.46 -8.64 6.17
C VAL A 86 -4.00 -8.65 6.20
N GLU A 87 -4.60 -9.78 6.59
CA GLU A 87 -6.04 -9.98 6.66
C GLU A 87 -6.69 -9.02 7.66
N GLU A 88 -6.11 -8.87 8.86
CA GLU A 88 -6.58 -7.93 9.88
C GLU A 88 -6.52 -6.47 9.39
N GLN A 89 -5.52 -6.15 8.55
CA GLN A 89 -5.30 -4.80 8.06
C GLN A 89 -6.13 -4.48 6.81
N LEU A 90 -6.66 -5.48 6.12
CA LEU A 90 -7.62 -5.29 5.03
C LEU A 90 -9.03 -5.04 5.57
N ASP A 91 -9.43 -5.70 6.65
CA ASP A 91 -10.75 -5.48 7.27
C ASP A 91 -10.90 -4.09 7.88
N ASP A 92 -9.83 -3.55 8.50
CA ASP A 92 -9.76 -2.18 9.03
C ASP A 92 -9.95 -1.09 7.94
N THR A 93 -9.81 -1.45 6.66
CA THR A 93 -9.88 -0.51 5.53
C THR A 93 -11.28 -0.37 4.92
N ASN A 94 -12.26 -1.15 5.38
CA ASN A 94 -13.66 -1.09 4.93
C ASN A 94 -14.56 -0.15 5.77
N GLU A 95 -14.01 0.55 6.78
CA GLU A 95 -14.68 1.59 7.59
C GLU A 95 -14.35 3.04 7.16
#